data_AF-A0A6A5ZBF2-F1
#
_entry.id   AF-A0A6A5ZBF2-F1
#
_cell.length_a   1.000
_cell.length_b   1.000
_cell.length_c   1.000
_cell.angle_alpha   90.00
_cell.angle_beta   90.00
_cell.angle_gamma   90.00
#
_symmetry.space_group_name_H-M   'P 1'
#
loop_
_entity.id
_entity.type
_entity.pdbx_description
1 polymer ?
#
loop_
_entity_poly.entity_id
_entity_poly.type
_entity_poly.pdbx_seq_one_letter_code
_entity_poly.pdbx_strand_id
1 'polypeptide(L)'
;MTSYDEPISIGTKSNWDAGGTGFNGCQAFGNELRLRGRFWNAMDIIGPDIHTFSTARVRDCIEKSLSMVEASKSCDTPREAVWRGLIMERNINEEPVDESYGYLFDELRKLLEQNSDLKTIEANDYFRILRVRSDSWTVFLTAKGYFGHSWPIVQRGDKICLFSGCRFPMVIRPKGTASSQSHSAVYKLIGWCYIQGIMYGEALSENLAEETIVLR
;
A
#
# COMPACT_ATOMS: atom_id res chain seq x y z
N MET A 1 -14.63 6.55 11.35
CA MET A 1 -14.07 6.14 10.04
C MET A 1 -13.07 5.05 10.29
N THR A 2 -13.22 3.91 9.63
CA THR A 2 -12.32 2.75 9.74
C THR A 2 -11.16 2.87 8.76
N SER A 3 -10.12 2.05 8.87
CA SER A 3 -9.05 2.02 7.84
C SER A 3 -9.52 1.48 6.48
N TYR A 4 -10.74 0.93 6.42
CA TYR A 4 -11.40 0.44 5.21
C TYR A 4 -12.20 1.50 4.45
N ASP A 5 -12.39 2.69 5.02
CA ASP A 5 -13.06 3.77 4.29
C ASP A 5 -12.13 4.22 3.17
N GLU A 6 -12.32 3.67 1.96
CA GLU A 6 -11.53 3.99 0.79
C GLU A 6 -11.44 5.51 0.64
N PRO A 7 -10.25 6.12 0.70
CA PRO A 7 -10.10 7.57 0.60
C PRO A 7 -10.65 8.11 -0.72
N ILE A 8 -10.67 7.26 -1.76
CA ILE A 8 -11.12 7.61 -3.11
C ILE A 8 -12.64 7.75 -3.18
N SER A 9 -13.40 7.12 -2.27
CA SER A 9 -14.86 7.27 -2.22
C SER A 9 -15.31 8.69 -1.83
N ILE A 10 -14.42 9.46 -1.20
CA ILE A 10 -14.70 10.81 -0.68
C ILE A 10 -14.04 11.88 -1.56
N GLY A 11 -12.89 11.56 -2.21
CA GLY A 11 -12.21 12.46 -3.13
C GLY A 11 -12.83 12.48 -4.54
N THR A 12 -13.45 13.60 -4.92
CA THR A 12 -13.91 13.84 -6.29
C THR A 12 -12.95 14.76 -7.04
N LYS A 13 -13.03 14.80 -8.39
CA LYS A 13 -12.29 15.78 -9.20
C LYS A 13 -12.57 17.23 -8.79
N SER A 14 -13.73 17.47 -8.21
CA SER A 14 -14.23 18.78 -7.79
C SER A 14 -13.85 19.12 -6.34
N ASN A 15 -13.56 18.11 -5.52
CA ASN A 15 -13.28 18.26 -4.10
C ASN A 15 -12.37 17.12 -3.61
N TRP A 16 -11.11 17.44 -3.33
CA TRP A 16 -10.19 16.48 -2.73
C TRP A 16 -10.48 16.37 -1.24
N ASP A 17 -11.17 15.31 -0.85
CA ASP A 17 -11.30 14.90 0.54
C ASP A 17 -10.96 13.43 0.66
N ALA A 18 -9.70 13.15 1.02
CA ALA A 18 -9.23 11.80 1.29
C ALA A 18 -9.29 11.46 2.80
N GLY A 19 -10.17 12.16 3.53
CA GLY A 19 -10.47 11.95 4.94
C GLY A 19 -9.44 12.49 5.94
N GLY A 20 -8.46 13.28 5.49
CA GLY A 20 -7.44 13.87 6.37
C GLY A 20 -7.79 15.27 6.87
N THR A 21 -6.97 15.83 7.76
CA THR A 21 -7.11 17.21 8.23
C THR A 21 -6.21 18.15 7.41
N GLY A 22 -6.66 19.39 7.17
CA GLY A 22 -5.85 20.41 6.47
C GLY A 22 -6.01 20.41 4.95
N PHE A 23 -7.16 20.89 4.46
CA PHE A 23 -7.54 20.99 3.04
C PHE A 23 -6.88 22.15 2.26
N ASN A 24 -5.86 22.79 2.83
CA ASN A 24 -5.26 23.96 2.22
C ASN A 24 -4.41 23.54 1.01
N GLY A 25 -4.81 23.97 -0.20
CA GLY A 25 -3.98 23.84 -1.41
C GLY A 25 -4.48 22.88 -2.50
N CYS A 26 -5.72 22.39 -2.41
CA CYS A 26 -6.38 21.72 -3.53
C CYS A 26 -6.99 22.77 -4.49
N GLN A 27 -6.66 22.68 -5.78
CA GLN A 27 -7.24 23.54 -6.82
C GLN A 27 -7.64 22.73 -8.05
N ALA A 28 -8.91 22.81 -8.44
CA ALA A 28 -9.40 22.19 -9.67
C ALA A 28 -9.39 23.20 -10.83
N PHE A 29 -8.81 22.83 -11.97
CA PHE A 29 -8.77 23.66 -13.18
C PHE A 29 -9.11 22.81 -14.41
N GLY A 30 -10.33 22.95 -14.93
CA GLY A 30 -10.80 22.14 -16.06
C GLY A 30 -10.74 20.64 -15.73
N ASN A 31 -9.86 19.90 -16.42
CA ASN A 31 -9.66 18.46 -16.22
C ASN A 31 -8.47 18.14 -15.28
N GLU A 32 -7.86 19.14 -14.66
CA GLU A 32 -6.72 19.00 -13.76
C GLU A 32 -7.13 19.17 -12.30
N LEU A 33 -6.55 18.34 -11.44
CA LEU A 33 -6.57 18.52 -10.00
C LEU A 33 -5.14 18.80 -9.53
N ARG A 34 -4.91 19.98 -8.95
CA ARG A 34 -3.62 20.39 -8.42
C ARG A 34 -3.62 20.23 -6.90
N LEU A 35 -2.69 19.42 -6.40
CA LEU A 35 -2.58 19.09 -4.98
C LEU A 35 -1.19 19.47 -4.48
N ARG A 36 -1.10 19.90 -3.22
CA ARG A 36 0.17 19.98 -2.50
C ARG A 36 0.55 18.57 -2.05
N GLY A 37 1.76 18.15 -2.36
CA GLY A 37 2.24 16.83 -1.96
C GLY A 37 3.75 16.72 -1.98
N ARG A 38 4.22 15.59 -1.46
CA ARG A 38 5.64 15.25 -1.34
C ARG A 38 5.87 13.90 -2.00
N PHE A 39 6.77 13.83 -2.98
CA PHE A 39 7.24 12.53 -3.47
C PHE A 39 8.08 11.86 -2.39
N TRP A 40 7.62 10.70 -1.94
CA TRP A 40 8.31 9.94 -0.91
C TRP A 40 9.24 8.89 -1.52
N ASN A 41 8.74 8.12 -2.49
CA ASN A 41 9.49 7.03 -3.12
C ASN A 41 8.85 6.57 -4.44
N ALA A 42 9.37 5.49 -5.02
CA ALA A 42 8.80 4.82 -6.19
C ALA A 42 8.66 3.31 -5.93
N MET A 43 7.68 2.68 -6.58
CA MET A 43 7.56 1.23 -6.65
C MET A 43 8.63 0.68 -7.58
N ASP A 44 9.40 -0.32 -7.13
CA ASP A 44 10.49 -0.90 -7.90
C ASP A 44 10.24 -2.37 -8.26
N ILE A 45 9.82 -3.19 -7.29
CA ILE A 45 9.50 -4.60 -7.54
C ILE A 45 8.00 -4.79 -7.30
N ILE A 46 7.28 -5.28 -8.31
CA ILE A 46 5.89 -5.70 -8.16
C ILE A 46 5.89 -7.20 -7.92
N GLY A 47 5.25 -7.60 -6.83
CA GLY A 47 5.20 -8.98 -6.38
C GLY A 47 3.91 -9.70 -6.76
N PRO A 48 3.61 -10.82 -6.10
CA PRO A 48 2.39 -11.59 -6.32
C PRO A 48 1.12 -10.84 -5.88
N ASP A 49 0.01 -11.25 -6.49
CA ASP A 49 -1.32 -10.91 -6.01
C ASP A 49 -1.70 -11.79 -4.83
N ILE A 50 -2.34 -11.19 -3.84
CA ILE A 50 -2.97 -11.84 -2.70
C ILE A 50 -4.33 -12.38 -3.17
N HIS A 51 -4.50 -13.70 -3.14
CA HIS A 51 -5.76 -14.33 -3.52
C HIS A 51 -6.11 -15.49 -2.58
N THR A 52 -6.92 -15.19 -1.59
CA THR A 52 -7.25 -16.05 -0.44
C THR A 52 -8.24 -17.17 -0.77
N PHE A 53 -8.91 -17.13 -1.93
CA PHE A 53 -9.75 -18.22 -2.41
C PHE A 53 -8.95 -19.41 -2.98
N SER A 54 -7.62 -19.32 -3.02
CA SER A 54 -6.74 -20.42 -3.44
C SER A 54 -5.57 -20.57 -2.48
N THR A 55 -5.56 -21.66 -1.71
CA THR A 55 -4.50 -21.96 -0.74
C THR A 55 -3.11 -22.01 -1.39
N ALA A 56 -3.03 -22.56 -2.61
CA ALA A 56 -1.80 -22.58 -3.40
C ALA A 56 -1.31 -21.15 -3.74
N ARG A 57 -2.22 -20.22 -4.08
CA ARG A 57 -1.86 -18.82 -4.36
C ARG A 57 -1.47 -18.06 -3.10
N VAL A 58 -2.11 -18.35 -1.95
CA VAL A 58 -1.71 -17.76 -0.66
C VAL A 58 -0.29 -18.19 -0.30
N ARG A 59 0.02 -19.49 -0.42
CA ARG A 59 1.37 -20.01 -0.21
C ARG A 59 2.38 -19.34 -1.13
N ASP A 60 2.10 -19.31 -2.43
CA ASP A 60 2.98 -18.67 -3.42
C ASP A 60 3.20 -17.18 -3.12
N CYS A 61 2.14 -16.48 -2.69
CA CYS A 61 2.20 -15.08 -2.30
C CYS A 61 3.15 -14.87 -1.11
N ILE A 62 3.01 -15.69 -0.06
CA ILE A 62 3.84 -15.58 1.16
C ILE A 62 5.32 -15.86 0.82
N GLU A 63 5.61 -16.97 0.15
CA GLU A 63 6.99 -17.40 -0.13
C GLU A 63 7.70 -16.43 -1.08
N LYS A 64 7.01 -15.92 -2.10
CA LYS A 64 7.57 -14.87 -2.97
C LYS A 64 7.77 -13.56 -2.24
N SER A 65 6.86 -13.17 -1.33
CA SER A 65 7.02 -11.95 -0.53
C SER A 65 8.26 -12.04 0.36
N LEU A 66 8.46 -13.18 1.05
CA LEU A 66 9.67 -13.43 1.85
C LEU A 66 10.93 -13.34 0.99
N SER A 67 10.95 -14.05 -0.15
CA SER A 67 12.08 -14.04 -1.08
C SER A 67 12.39 -12.63 -1.60
N MET A 68 11.37 -11.82 -1.88
CA MET A 68 11.52 -10.44 -2.34
C MET A 68 12.20 -9.57 -1.27
N VAL A 69 11.73 -9.61 -0.03
CA VAL A 69 12.28 -8.80 1.07
C VAL A 69 13.70 -9.27 1.45
N GLU A 70 13.96 -10.57 1.44
CA GLU A 70 15.30 -11.11 1.67
C GLU A 70 16.29 -10.66 0.59
N ALA A 71 15.87 -10.68 -0.68
CA ALA A 71 16.71 -10.28 -1.80
C ALA A 71 17.03 -8.77 -1.82
N SER A 72 16.15 -7.92 -1.30
CA SER A 72 16.38 -6.47 -1.27
C SER A 72 17.42 -6.06 -0.21
N LYS A 73 17.69 -6.91 0.80
CA LYS A 73 18.63 -6.63 1.90
C LYS A 73 18.38 -5.29 2.60
N SER A 74 17.13 -4.81 2.54
CA SER A 74 16.70 -3.53 3.10
C SER A 74 16.10 -3.66 4.50
N CYS A 75 15.95 -4.89 4.99
CA CYS A 75 15.33 -5.19 6.27
C CYS A 75 16.10 -6.33 6.96
N ASP A 76 16.44 -6.14 8.23
CA ASP A 76 17.12 -7.15 9.05
C ASP A 76 16.17 -8.28 9.49
N THR A 77 14.86 -8.04 9.44
CA THR A 77 13.82 -9.01 9.81
C THR A 77 12.81 -9.24 8.68
N PRO A 78 13.20 -9.87 7.54
CA PRO A 78 12.31 -10.06 6.38
C PRO A 78 10.98 -10.74 6.72
N ARG A 79 11.01 -11.75 7.59
CA ARG A 79 9.82 -12.42 8.11
C ARG A 79 8.87 -11.42 8.77
N GLU A 80 9.41 -10.54 9.62
CA GLU A 80 8.63 -9.54 10.35
C GLU A 80 7.99 -8.52 9.40
N ALA A 81 8.77 -8.02 8.44
CA ALA A 81 8.28 -7.10 7.43
C ALA A 81 7.10 -7.70 6.64
N VAL A 82 7.22 -8.96 6.23
CA VAL A 82 6.16 -9.66 5.49
C VAL A 82 4.93 -9.87 6.35
N TRP A 83 5.05 -10.46 7.55
CA TRP A 83 3.85 -10.80 8.31
C TRP A 83 3.12 -9.56 8.80
N ARG A 84 3.84 -8.52 9.25
CA ARG A 84 3.24 -7.24 9.64
C ARG A 84 2.61 -6.55 8.45
N GLY A 85 3.35 -6.49 7.33
CA GLY A 85 2.93 -5.76 6.15
C GLY A 85 1.73 -6.38 5.43
N LEU A 86 1.62 -7.71 5.35
CA LEU A 86 0.50 -8.39 4.69
C LEU A 86 -0.85 -8.12 5.36
N ILE A 87 -0.87 -7.85 6.67
CA ILE A 87 -2.08 -7.49 7.43
C ILE A 87 -2.12 -6.01 7.82
N MET A 88 -1.27 -5.18 7.22
CA MET A 88 -1.21 -3.74 7.45
C MET A 88 -0.97 -3.35 8.91
N GLU A 89 -0.25 -4.16 9.70
CA GLU A 89 -0.02 -3.95 11.14
C GLU A 89 -1.28 -3.84 12.02
N ARG A 90 -2.44 -4.30 11.53
CA ARG A 90 -3.72 -4.20 12.24
C ARG A 90 -4.41 -5.54 12.35
N ASN A 91 -5.03 -5.78 13.51
CA ASN A 91 -5.91 -6.90 13.71
C ASN A 91 -7.31 -6.63 13.10
N ILE A 92 -8.22 -7.60 13.23
CA ILE A 92 -9.59 -7.47 12.70
C ILE A 92 -10.39 -6.32 13.34
N ASN A 93 -9.99 -5.89 14.54
CA ASN A 93 -10.62 -4.82 15.31
C ASN A 93 -9.93 -3.46 15.11
N GLU A 94 -9.01 -3.32 14.14
CA GLU A 94 -8.22 -2.10 13.89
C GLU A 94 -7.20 -1.73 14.97
N GLU A 95 -6.88 -2.65 15.87
CA GLU A 95 -5.86 -2.44 16.90
C GLU A 95 -4.47 -2.84 16.36
N PRO A 96 -3.39 -2.21 16.84
CA PRO A 96 -2.03 -2.63 16.49
C PRO A 96 -1.77 -4.10 16.82
N VAL A 97 -1.09 -4.80 15.91
CA VAL A 97 -0.71 -6.21 16.11
C VAL A 97 0.57 -6.34 16.94
N ASP A 98 0.54 -7.29 17.89
CA ASP A 98 1.70 -7.70 18.66
C ASP A 98 2.38 -8.96 18.07
N GLU A 99 3.44 -9.43 18.72
CA GLU A 99 4.22 -10.60 18.27
C GLU A 99 3.43 -11.90 18.16
N SER A 100 2.27 -12.02 18.81
CA SER A 100 1.44 -13.23 18.73
C SER A 100 0.99 -13.53 17.30
N TYR A 101 0.80 -12.49 16.48
CA TYR A 101 0.43 -12.61 15.07
C TYR A 101 1.56 -13.18 14.21
N GLY A 102 2.82 -13.01 14.63
CA GLY A 102 3.93 -13.71 14.02
C GLY A 102 3.81 -15.23 14.17
N TYR A 103 3.38 -15.73 15.34
CA TYR A 103 3.16 -17.17 15.52
C TYR A 103 1.98 -17.69 14.69
N LEU A 104 0.90 -16.91 14.57
CA LEU A 104 -0.24 -17.26 13.71
C LEU A 104 0.15 -17.29 12.23
N PHE A 105 1.05 -16.39 11.80
CA PHE A 105 1.61 -16.42 10.46
C PHE A 105 2.43 -17.68 10.20
N ASP A 106 3.29 -18.09 11.14
CA ASP A 106 4.06 -19.33 11.00
C ASP A 106 3.16 -20.57 11.02
N GLU A 107 2.11 -20.56 11.83
CA GLU A 107 1.09 -21.61 11.83
C GLU A 107 0.40 -21.72 10.46
N LEU A 108 -0.03 -20.58 9.89
CA LEU A 108 -0.61 -20.54 8.55
C LEU A 108 0.34 -21.14 7.51
N ARG A 109 1.63 -20.78 7.54
CA ARG A 109 2.63 -21.33 6.63
C ARG A 109 2.72 -22.85 6.74
N LYS A 110 2.75 -23.41 7.96
CA LYS A 110 2.75 -24.86 8.17
C LYS A 110 1.51 -25.54 7.61
N LEU A 111 0.33 -24.97 7.80
CA LEU A 111 -0.93 -25.48 7.23
C LEU A 111 -0.88 -25.49 5.70
N LEU A 112 -0.35 -24.43 5.09
CA LEU A 112 -0.20 -24.31 3.63
C LEU A 112 0.83 -25.30 3.06
N GLU A 113 1.93 -25.56 3.76
CA GLU A 113 2.92 -26.58 3.41
C GLU A 113 2.34 -27.99 3.45
N GLN A 114 1.50 -28.26 4.44
CA GLN A 114 0.79 -29.53 4.61
C GLN A 114 -0.37 -29.71 3.61
N ASN A 115 -0.65 -28.70 2.77
CA ASN A 115 -1.80 -28.66 1.87
C ASN A 115 -3.12 -28.91 2.62
N SER A 116 -3.26 -28.37 3.84
CA SER A 116 -4.49 -28.42 4.61
C SER A 116 -5.66 -27.84 3.81
N ASP A 117 -6.87 -28.36 4.04
CA ASP A 117 -8.06 -27.85 3.40
C ASP A 117 -8.40 -26.42 3.84
N LEU A 118 -9.24 -25.75 3.04
CA LEU A 118 -9.61 -24.36 3.28
C LEU A 118 -10.31 -24.15 4.64
N LYS A 119 -11.10 -25.12 5.12
CA LYS A 119 -11.80 -25.00 6.40
C LYS A 119 -10.82 -24.96 7.57
N THR A 120 -9.76 -25.76 7.49
CA THR A 120 -8.67 -25.76 8.47
C THR A 120 -7.88 -24.44 8.43
N ILE A 121 -7.58 -23.94 7.22
CA ILE A 121 -6.90 -22.65 7.04
C ILE A 121 -7.75 -21.47 7.53
N GLU A 122 -9.06 -21.51 7.31
CA GLU A 122 -10.00 -20.48 7.78
C GLU A 122 -10.10 -20.39 9.31
N ALA A 123 -9.67 -21.42 10.04
CA ALA A 123 -9.59 -21.37 11.50
C ALA A 123 -8.40 -20.55 12.02
N ASN A 124 -7.40 -20.25 11.16
CA ASN A 124 -6.26 -19.42 11.52
C ASN A 124 -6.62 -17.93 11.43
N ASP A 125 -6.48 -17.21 12.55
CA ASP A 125 -6.89 -15.80 12.64
C ASP A 125 -6.06 -14.88 11.74
N TYR A 126 -4.79 -15.19 11.51
CA TYR A 126 -3.96 -14.42 10.58
C TYR A 126 -4.52 -14.51 9.15
N PHE A 127 -4.89 -15.71 8.68
CA PHE A 127 -5.53 -15.88 7.38
C PHE A 127 -6.83 -15.10 7.26
N ARG A 128 -7.66 -15.10 8.31
CA ARG A 128 -8.92 -14.34 8.33
C ARG A 128 -8.67 -12.85 8.15
N ILE A 129 -7.66 -12.30 8.82
CA ILE A 129 -7.28 -10.89 8.68
C ILE A 129 -6.75 -10.61 7.27
N LEU A 130 -5.82 -11.42 6.77
CA LEU A 130 -5.28 -11.31 5.41
C LEU A 130 -6.41 -11.27 4.36
N ARG A 131 -7.40 -12.15 4.50
CA ARG A 131 -8.56 -12.23 3.60
C ARG A 131 -9.45 -11.00 3.63
N VAL A 132 -9.71 -10.45 4.82
CA VAL A 132 -10.58 -9.27 4.95
C VAL A 132 -9.87 -8.00 4.49
N ARG A 133 -8.56 -7.90 4.72
CA ARG A 133 -7.80 -6.65 4.52
C ARG A 133 -7.18 -6.51 3.14
N SER A 134 -6.64 -7.60 2.61
CA SER A 134 -5.66 -7.52 1.54
C SER A 134 -5.98 -8.46 0.37
N ASP A 135 -7.10 -9.18 0.42
CA ASP A 135 -7.50 -10.01 -0.72
C ASP A 135 -7.68 -9.16 -1.98
N SER A 136 -7.23 -9.69 -3.11
CA SER A 136 -7.24 -9.02 -4.41
C SER A 136 -6.33 -7.79 -4.50
N TRP A 137 -5.37 -7.64 -3.59
CA TRP A 137 -4.29 -6.65 -3.69
C TRP A 137 -2.99 -7.28 -4.18
N THR A 138 -2.03 -6.45 -4.55
CA THR A 138 -0.70 -6.88 -5.01
C THR A 138 0.36 -6.31 -4.09
N VAL A 139 1.31 -7.16 -3.67
CA VAL A 139 2.45 -6.73 -2.86
C VAL A 139 3.52 -6.05 -3.73
N PHE A 140 4.31 -5.17 -3.14
CA PHE A 140 5.42 -4.53 -3.83
C PHE A 140 6.57 -4.18 -2.88
N LEU A 141 7.73 -3.93 -3.46
CA LEU A 141 8.84 -3.24 -2.80
C LEU A 141 9.07 -1.89 -3.44
N THR A 142 9.35 -0.92 -2.58
CA THR A 142 9.80 0.41 -3.00
C THR A 142 11.26 0.38 -3.43
N ALA A 143 11.73 1.43 -4.10
CA ALA A 143 13.15 1.57 -4.45
C ALA A 143 14.09 1.69 -3.23
N LYS A 144 13.54 2.06 -2.06
CA LYS A 144 14.27 2.02 -0.78
C LYS A 144 14.11 0.67 -0.04
N GLY A 145 13.41 -0.29 -0.64
CA GLY A 145 13.22 -1.64 -0.10
C GLY A 145 12.16 -1.78 1.00
N TYR A 146 11.29 -0.79 1.21
CA TYR A 146 10.12 -0.94 2.07
C TYR A 146 9.07 -1.85 1.44
N PHE A 147 8.48 -2.73 2.24
CA PHE A 147 7.40 -3.63 1.86
C PHE A 147 6.04 -2.95 1.98
N GLY A 148 5.18 -3.22 1.00
CA GLY A 148 3.84 -2.66 0.94
C GLY A 148 2.92 -3.47 0.04
N HIS A 149 1.67 -3.06 -0.04
CA HIS A 149 0.70 -3.59 -1.00
C HIS A 149 -0.27 -2.50 -1.45
N SER A 150 -0.81 -2.66 -2.67
CA SER A 150 -1.72 -1.73 -3.31
C SER A 150 -2.63 -2.47 -4.29
N TRP A 151 -3.38 -1.72 -5.08
CA TRP A 151 -4.28 -2.23 -6.11
C TRP A 151 -3.52 -3.00 -7.20
N PRO A 152 -4.08 -4.07 -7.80
CA PRO A 152 -3.37 -4.86 -8.82
C PRO A 152 -2.99 -4.14 -10.11
N ILE A 153 -3.50 -2.92 -10.30
CA ILE A 153 -3.21 -2.08 -11.47
C ILE A 153 -1.89 -1.31 -11.33
N VAL A 154 -1.22 -1.36 -10.18
CA VAL A 154 0.08 -0.70 -9.96
C VAL A 154 1.18 -1.33 -10.80
N GLN A 155 2.24 -0.56 -11.07
CA GLN A 155 3.37 -1.03 -11.87
C GLN A 155 4.69 -0.45 -11.39
N ARG A 156 5.80 -1.10 -11.77
CA ARG A 156 7.14 -0.56 -11.55
C ARG A 156 7.27 0.87 -12.12
N GLY A 157 7.87 1.76 -11.32
CA GLY A 157 8.06 3.16 -11.66
C GLY A 157 6.92 4.08 -11.21
N ASP A 158 5.78 3.53 -10.76
CA ASP A 158 4.75 4.32 -10.07
C ASP A 158 5.35 5.04 -8.87
N LYS A 159 4.89 6.27 -8.63
CA LYS A 159 5.38 7.15 -7.57
C LYS A 159 4.46 7.08 -6.36
N ILE A 160 5.07 7.08 -5.18
CA ILE A 160 4.36 7.17 -3.91
C ILE A 160 4.44 8.61 -3.45
N CYS A 161 3.28 9.21 -3.24
CA CYS A 161 3.12 10.61 -2.87
C CYS A 161 2.31 10.74 -1.59
N LEU A 162 2.76 11.63 -0.71
CA LEU A 162 2.04 12.05 0.48
C LEU A 162 1.36 13.38 0.16
N PHE A 163 0.05 13.36 -0.06
CA PHE A 163 -0.72 14.59 -0.31
C PHE A 163 -1.15 15.22 1.00
N SER A 164 -1.04 16.54 1.08
CA SER A 164 -1.57 17.31 2.21
C SER A 164 -3.08 17.09 2.32
N GLY A 165 -3.56 16.82 3.54
CA GLY A 165 -4.97 16.48 3.79
C GLY A 165 -5.37 15.05 3.40
N CYS A 166 -4.43 14.19 2.95
CA CYS A 166 -4.69 12.77 2.72
C CYS A 166 -4.23 11.93 3.91
N ARG A 167 -5.06 10.97 4.36
CA ARG A 167 -4.69 10.04 5.44
C ARG A 167 -3.73 8.94 5.00
N PHE A 168 -3.65 8.66 3.70
CA PHE A 168 -2.95 7.50 3.18
C PHE A 168 -1.92 7.93 2.11
N PRO A 169 -0.80 7.20 1.99
CA PRO A 169 0.07 7.31 0.84
C PRO A 169 -0.70 7.00 -0.46
N MET A 170 -0.51 7.84 -1.47
CA MET A 170 -1.17 7.70 -2.78
C MET A 170 -0.17 7.30 -3.86
N VAL A 171 -0.62 6.43 -4.74
CA VAL A 171 0.12 5.94 -5.90
C VAL A 171 -0.28 6.76 -7.12
N ILE A 172 0.72 7.38 -7.76
CA ILE A 172 0.52 8.17 -8.97
C ILE A 172 1.47 7.74 -10.08
N ARG A 173 0.98 7.72 -11.31
CA ARG A 173 1.73 7.28 -12.50
C ARG A 173 2.05 8.46 -13.41
N PRO A 174 3.33 8.71 -13.76
CA PRO A 174 3.66 9.74 -14.74
C PRO A 174 2.96 9.48 -16.09
N LYS A 175 2.32 10.50 -16.66
CA LYS A 175 1.68 10.46 -17.99
C LYS A 175 2.48 11.18 -19.09
N GLY A 176 3.62 11.77 -18.75
CA GLY A 176 4.45 12.61 -19.62
C GLY A 176 4.42 14.10 -19.21
N THR A 177 5.05 14.96 -20.01
CA THR A 177 5.01 16.42 -19.82
C THR A 177 3.63 16.97 -20.20
N ALA A 178 3.10 17.93 -19.44
CA ALA A 178 1.92 18.67 -19.87
C ALA A 178 2.18 19.30 -21.26
N SER A 179 1.11 19.47 -22.03
CA SER A 179 1.12 20.22 -23.29
C SER A 179 1.85 21.57 -23.14
N SER A 180 2.41 22.05 -24.26
CA SER A 180 3.44 23.08 -24.51
C SER A 180 3.44 24.42 -23.74
N GLN A 181 2.60 24.59 -22.72
CA GLN A 181 2.50 25.79 -21.88
C GLN A 181 2.74 25.52 -20.38
N SER A 182 2.92 24.26 -19.97
CA SER A 182 3.25 23.89 -18.59
C SER A 182 4.48 22.99 -18.57
N HIS A 183 5.54 23.43 -17.91
CA HIS A 183 6.74 22.61 -17.67
C HIS A 183 6.54 21.57 -16.54
N SER A 184 5.34 21.48 -15.96
CA SER A 184 5.06 20.54 -14.86
C SER A 184 4.66 19.17 -15.41
N ALA A 185 5.23 18.11 -14.82
CA ALA A 185 4.84 16.73 -15.10
C ALA A 185 3.36 16.50 -14.71
N VAL A 186 2.65 15.72 -15.51
CA VAL A 186 1.25 15.34 -15.24
C VAL A 186 1.20 13.88 -14.82
N TYR A 187 0.37 13.57 -13.83
CA TYR A 187 0.25 12.24 -13.26
C TYR A 187 -1.19 11.73 -13.32
N LYS A 188 -1.34 10.41 -13.43
CA LYS A 188 -2.59 9.70 -13.21
C LYS A 188 -2.65 9.25 -11.76
N LEU A 189 -3.76 9.48 -11.06
CA LEU A 189 -4.02 8.81 -9.79
C LEU A 189 -4.31 7.34 -10.04
N ILE A 190 -3.56 6.44 -9.39
CA ILE A 190 -3.74 4.99 -9.50
C ILE A 190 -4.58 4.48 -8.33
N GLY A 191 -4.22 4.85 -7.11
CA GLY A 191 -4.92 4.41 -5.91
C GLY A 191 -4.17 4.80 -4.65
N TRP A 192 -4.57 4.22 -3.52
CA TRP A 192 -3.83 4.32 -2.27
C TRP A 192 -2.98 3.06 -2.04
N CYS A 193 -2.02 3.11 -1.11
CA CYS A 193 -1.24 1.94 -0.74
C CYS A 193 -0.94 1.91 0.75
N TYR A 194 -0.75 0.71 1.28
CA TYR A 194 -0.08 0.49 2.55
C TYR A 194 1.41 0.29 2.29
N ILE A 195 2.23 0.94 3.12
CA ILE A 195 3.68 0.70 3.18
C ILE A 195 4.05 0.67 4.66
N GLN A 196 4.82 -0.35 5.02
CA GLN A 196 5.23 -0.55 6.39
C GLN A 196 6.02 0.64 6.92
N GLY A 197 5.69 1.08 8.14
CA GLY A 197 6.39 2.14 8.84
C GLY A 197 6.25 3.55 8.27
N ILE A 198 5.27 3.81 7.37
CA ILE A 198 4.99 5.18 6.89
C ILE A 198 3.53 5.60 6.90
N MET A 199 2.59 4.66 7.01
CA MET A 199 1.15 4.92 6.84
C MET A 199 0.53 5.65 8.05
N TYR A 200 1.17 5.63 9.22
CA TYR A 200 0.64 6.22 10.46
C TYR A 200 1.30 7.55 10.83
N GLY A 201 1.86 8.24 9.83
CA GLY A 201 2.41 9.59 9.95
C GLY A 201 3.92 9.65 10.14
N GLU A 202 4.61 8.51 10.20
CA GLU A 202 6.06 8.43 10.37
C GLU A 202 6.79 9.17 9.24
N ALA A 203 6.31 9.07 8.00
CA ALA A 203 6.92 9.75 6.86
C ALA A 203 6.78 11.28 6.87
N LEU A 204 5.94 11.86 7.75
CA LEU A 204 5.86 13.31 7.93
C LEU A 204 7.10 13.88 8.62
N SER A 205 7.88 13.04 9.30
CA SER A 205 9.17 13.42 9.89
C SER A 205 10.29 13.55 8.86
N GLU A 206 10.11 13.02 7.64
CA GLU A 206 11.10 13.16 6.57
C GLU A 206 11.11 14.58 6.01
N ASN A 207 12.31 15.14 5.82
CA ASN A 207 12.50 16.47 5.24
C ASN A 207 12.35 16.43 3.71
N LEU A 208 11.14 16.11 3.24
CA LEU A 208 10.79 16.08 1.82
C LEU A 208 10.27 17.44 1.35
N ALA A 209 10.70 17.88 0.17
CA ALA A 209 10.19 19.09 -0.45
C ALA A 209 8.70 18.93 -0.80
N GLU A 210 7.89 19.93 -0.45
CA GLU A 210 6.49 19.98 -0.85
C GLU A 210 6.35 20.77 -2.15
N GLU A 211 5.62 20.21 -3.09
CA GLU A 211 5.39 20.80 -4.41
C GLU A 211 3.95 20.65 -4.87
N THR A 212 3.61 21.29 -5.98
CA THR A 212 2.30 21.17 -6.61
C THR A 212 2.33 20.05 -7.64
N ILE A 213 1.53 19.02 -7.38
CA ILE A 213 1.38 17.84 -8.23
C ILE A 213 0.08 17.96 -9.02
N VAL A 214 0.16 17.78 -10.33
CA VAL A 214 -0.97 17.89 -11.25
C VAL A 214 -1.49 16.51 -11.61
N LEU A 215 -2.71 16.19 -11.19
CA LEU A 215 -3.41 14.96 -11.50
C LEU A 215 -4.38 15.15 -12.68
N ARG A 216 -4.41 14.19 -13.61
CA ARG A 216 -5.29 14.16 -14.79
C ARG A 216 -5.69 12.74 -15.20
#